data_AF-A0AAN6J0P9-F1
#
_entry.id   AF-A0AAN6J0P9-F1
#
_cell.length_a   1.000
_cell.length_b   1.000
_cell.length_c   1.000
_cell.angle_alpha   90.00
_cell.angle_beta   90.00
_cell.angle_gamma   90.00
#
_symmetry.space_group_name_H-M   'P 1'
#
loop_
_entity.id
_entity.type
_entity.pdbx_description
1 polymer ?
#
loop_
_entity_poly.entity_id
_entity_poly.type
_entity_poly.pdbx_seq_one_letter_code
_entity_poly.pdbx_strand_id
1 'polypeptide(L)'
;MSLPLSDTERCGKNLNDDSTGNTQANCCAASQDTQVQLTQPVQQHLTLQALLDQQMPPATLLSTLLSTKSTISIDPNLEQDQADLADESAQSEHSPDFVSIGEGRLGRVYDWAHTGKVVKVCLRDDDIELRVEAAVHKIVCQAYDSLIRGPPQSQTQASVSVPFHIPQYYSISFGDEAAQWWSRQQHQSAFPTDDKKIKDLVGHALLTAERIPPLPKVLREALIDTYFRECDRAAAKKNPKNRDCLVRVYLGSQRTKFQYGILRNMPLTLAQMHALNLPLDGFVESMAAALAMMHFGAGIDAHDVEFVLGANPANPNPDNPEVATSTRLAPEHTDSGGNRNPNLNFTFRDGYLQLWVLDFNQCGDITMDETGMDSAVEAYFDNDPYFPRPYLHCYGSALGKVNLTTKEAVEFVGGLWAKFASSYIAAGKTFLKNGDKLGSTDSSRSLPAMFVEKVERRAASEMPGWKAMQ
;
A
#
# COMPACT_ATOMS: atom_id res chain seq x y z
N MET A 1 24.13 26.13 67.12
CA MET A 1 24.92 24.94 67.51
C MET A 1 26.01 24.72 66.45
N SER A 2 27.00 23.87 66.76
CA SER A 2 28.35 23.90 66.17
C SER A 2 28.49 23.47 64.70
N LEU A 3 29.50 24.04 64.03
CA LEU A 3 30.27 23.43 62.93
C LEU A 3 31.29 22.41 63.52
N PRO A 4 31.86 21.44 62.77
CA PRO A 4 32.88 21.64 61.72
C PRO A 4 32.53 20.87 60.39
N LEU A 5 33.21 20.92 59.22
CA LEU A 5 34.65 21.04 58.83
C LEU A 5 35.50 19.81 59.22
N SER A 6 36.58 19.37 58.54
CA SER A 6 37.13 19.55 57.16
C SER A 6 38.22 18.44 56.96
N ASP A 7 39.06 18.25 55.91
CA ASP A 7 39.49 18.92 54.64
C ASP A 7 39.76 17.82 53.56
N THR A 8 40.09 17.97 52.26
CA THR A 8 40.66 19.01 51.34
C THR A 8 42.16 18.86 50.93
N GLU A 9 42.58 17.70 50.38
CA GLU A 9 43.88 17.55 49.66
C GLU A 9 43.67 17.16 48.16
N ARG A 10 44.36 17.66 47.12
CA ARG A 10 45.77 18.09 46.83
C ARG A 10 46.77 16.91 46.78
N CYS A 11 47.80 16.87 45.91
CA CYS A 11 48.26 17.77 44.85
C CYS A 11 49.07 16.98 43.78
N GLY A 12 49.40 17.60 42.63
CA GLY A 12 50.51 17.11 41.78
C GLY A 12 50.56 17.69 40.36
N LYS A 13 51.74 18.20 39.94
CA LYS A 13 52.08 18.56 38.55
C LYS A 13 53.48 18.05 38.23
N ASN A 14 53.76 17.80 36.94
CA ASN A 14 54.95 18.15 36.12
C ASN A 14 54.89 17.29 34.83
N LEU A 15 55.14 17.73 33.58
CA LEU A 15 56.05 18.73 32.96
C LEU A 15 57.45 18.19 32.60
N ASN A 16 57.80 18.30 31.31
CA ASN A 16 59.15 18.30 30.68
C ASN A 16 59.89 16.91 30.67
N ASP A 17 60.79 16.57 29.71
CA ASP A 17 61.22 17.25 28.46
C ASP A 17 61.93 16.30 27.44
N ASP A 18 62.02 16.77 26.19
CA ASP A 18 63.09 16.62 25.17
C ASP A 18 63.90 15.31 24.86
N SER A 19 63.68 14.80 23.63
CA SER A 19 64.63 14.90 22.48
C SER A 19 65.61 13.78 22.04
N THR A 20 65.85 13.76 20.72
CA THR A 20 66.99 13.22 19.91
C THR A 20 67.25 11.71 19.78
N GLY A 21 67.70 11.33 18.56
CA GLY A 21 68.19 9.97 18.22
C GLY A 21 68.17 9.68 16.71
N ASN A 22 69.25 9.96 15.98
CA ASN A 22 69.34 9.86 14.51
C ASN A 22 70.36 8.81 14.05
N THR A 23 69.98 7.88 13.16
CA THR A 23 70.92 7.14 12.31
C THR A 23 70.30 6.70 10.97
N GLN A 24 71.11 6.58 9.93
CA GLN A 24 70.72 6.25 8.55
C GLN A 24 71.03 4.77 8.20
N ALA A 25 70.29 4.20 7.23
CA ALA A 25 70.81 3.79 5.90
C ALA A 25 70.13 2.52 5.32
N ASN A 26 69.85 2.54 4.00
CA ASN A 26 69.85 1.44 3.01
C ASN A 26 69.17 0.08 3.35
N CYS A 27 68.35 -0.55 2.49
CA CYS A 27 68.11 -0.36 1.06
C CYS A 27 66.85 -1.14 0.58
N CYS A 28 66.36 -0.79 -0.61
CA CYS A 28 65.60 -1.64 -1.56
C CYS A 28 64.44 -2.54 -1.08
N ALA A 29 63.18 -2.18 -1.40
CA ALA A 29 62.31 -2.98 -2.30
C ALA A 29 60.96 -2.30 -2.62
N ALA A 30 60.45 -2.58 -3.83
CA ALA A 30 59.05 -2.53 -4.29
C ALA A 30 58.06 -1.51 -3.68
N SER A 31 57.70 -0.49 -4.46
CA SER A 31 56.40 0.17 -4.35
C SER A 31 55.26 -0.78 -4.75
N GLN A 32 54.19 -0.85 -3.95
CA GLN A 32 52.87 -1.33 -4.39
C GLN A 32 51.80 -0.38 -3.85
N ASP A 33 50.95 0.12 -4.72
CA ASP A 33 49.94 1.12 -4.38
C ASP A 33 48.87 0.53 -3.46
N THR A 34 48.82 1.02 -2.22
CA THR A 34 47.76 0.66 -1.27
C THR A 34 46.51 1.48 -1.59
N GLN A 35 45.73 1.06 -2.60
CA GLN A 35 44.40 1.60 -2.82
C GLN A 35 43.54 1.32 -1.58
N VAL A 36 43.11 2.39 -0.90
CA VAL A 36 42.12 2.31 0.18
C VAL A 36 40.79 1.94 -0.47
N GLN A 37 40.43 0.66 -0.42
CA GLN A 37 39.10 0.22 -0.82
C GLN A 37 38.08 0.81 0.15
N LEU A 38 37.31 1.78 -0.33
CA LEU A 38 36.08 2.24 0.31
C LEU A 38 35.09 1.08 0.31
N THR A 39 34.98 0.39 1.44
CA THR A 39 33.98 -0.66 1.64
C THR A 39 32.58 -0.05 1.55
N GLN A 40 31.84 -0.44 0.53
CA GLN A 40 30.41 -0.12 0.44
C GLN A 40 29.68 -0.73 1.66
N PRO A 41 28.64 -0.06 2.19
CA PRO A 41 27.87 -0.61 3.29
C PRO A 41 27.17 -1.89 2.82
N VAL A 42 27.50 -3.03 3.46
CA VAL A 42 26.84 -4.31 3.19
C VAL A 42 25.40 -4.21 3.68
N GLN A 43 24.48 -3.97 2.75
CA GLN A 43 23.05 -3.92 3.01
C GLN A 43 22.56 -5.34 3.32
N GLN A 44 22.53 -5.69 4.62
CA GLN A 44 22.17 -7.04 5.08
C GLN A 44 20.73 -7.37 4.69
N HIS A 45 20.58 -8.28 3.74
CA HIS A 45 19.29 -8.72 3.23
C HIS A 45 18.69 -9.75 4.20
N LEU A 46 17.93 -9.28 5.20
CA LEU A 46 17.24 -10.19 6.13
C LEU A 46 16.21 -11.03 5.36
N THR A 47 16.18 -12.32 5.69
CA THR A 47 15.13 -13.27 5.26
C THR A 47 14.01 -13.29 6.29
N LEU A 48 12.83 -13.76 5.90
CA LEU A 48 11.73 -13.94 6.84
C LEU A 48 12.09 -14.90 7.98
N GLN A 49 12.77 -16.01 7.70
CA GLN A 49 13.22 -16.96 8.73
C GLN A 49 14.06 -16.28 9.81
N ALA A 50 15.04 -15.47 9.40
CA ALA A 50 15.92 -14.78 10.34
C ALA A 50 15.19 -13.76 11.23
N LEU A 51 13.97 -13.34 10.89
CA LEU A 51 13.10 -12.48 11.70
C LEU A 51 12.15 -13.29 12.59
N LEU A 52 11.68 -14.44 12.13
CA LEU A 52 10.89 -15.40 12.92
C LEU A 52 11.74 -16.03 14.02
N ASP A 53 12.99 -16.39 13.73
CA ASP A 53 13.97 -16.92 14.70
C ASP A 53 14.24 -15.98 15.87
N GLN A 54 14.08 -14.66 15.67
CA GLN A 54 14.22 -13.63 16.71
C GLN A 54 13.03 -13.58 17.68
N GLN A 55 11.94 -14.32 17.42
CA GLN A 55 10.74 -14.43 18.26
C GLN A 55 10.17 -13.07 18.69
N MET A 56 10.19 -12.10 17.77
CA MET A 56 9.78 -10.72 18.04
C MET A 56 8.29 -10.62 18.42
N PRO A 57 7.90 -9.65 19.28
CA PRO A 57 6.49 -9.37 19.53
C PRO A 57 5.70 -9.09 18.24
N PRO A 58 4.44 -9.53 18.10
CA PRO A 58 3.65 -9.35 16.88
C PRO A 58 3.60 -7.91 16.36
N ALA A 59 3.50 -6.92 17.24
CA ALA A 59 3.51 -5.51 16.86
C ALA A 59 4.86 -5.07 16.23
N THR A 60 5.99 -5.59 16.71
CA THR A 60 7.33 -5.33 16.14
C THR A 60 7.50 -6.00 14.77
N LEU A 61 6.95 -7.21 14.63
CA LEU A 61 6.93 -7.94 13.36
C LEU A 61 6.06 -7.21 12.31
N LEU A 62 4.88 -6.70 12.70
CA LEU A 62 4.06 -5.83 11.86
C LEU A 62 4.77 -4.51 11.52
N SER A 63 5.42 -3.85 12.49
CA SER A 63 6.21 -2.63 12.29
C SER A 63 7.27 -2.81 11.19
N THR A 64 7.90 -3.98 11.18
CA THR A 64 8.95 -4.36 10.23
C THR A 64 8.38 -4.75 8.86
N LEU A 65 7.38 -5.63 8.82
CA LEU A 65 6.88 -6.23 7.57
C LEU A 65 5.85 -5.37 6.82
N LEU A 66 5.05 -4.54 7.52
CA LEU A 66 4.16 -3.55 6.88
C LEU A 66 4.91 -2.27 6.46
N SER A 67 6.22 -2.19 6.70
CA SER A 67 7.04 -1.05 6.29
C SER A 67 7.13 -0.94 4.77
N THR A 68 6.85 0.25 4.25
CA THR A 68 6.99 0.63 2.83
C THR A 68 8.43 0.49 2.29
N LYS A 69 9.40 0.34 3.20
CA LYS A 69 10.84 0.18 2.92
C LYS A 69 11.34 -1.26 3.18
N SER A 70 10.43 -2.21 3.45
CA SER A 70 10.75 -3.61 3.68
C SER A 70 11.08 -4.33 2.36
N THR A 71 12.35 -4.70 2.17
CA THR A 71 12.81 -5.57 1.07
C THR A 71 13.03 -7.01 1.54
N ILE A 72 12.29 -7.45 2.56
CA ILE A 72 12.50 -8.77 3.18
C ILE A 72 12.04 -9.88 2.23
N SER A 73 12.95 -10.82 1.93
CA SER A 73 12.62 -12.00 1.13
C SER A 73 11.84 -12.99 1.99
N ILE A 74 10.61 -13.27 1.59
CA ILE A 74 9.80 -14.38 2.10
C ILE A 74 10.16 -15.61 1.26
N ASP A 75 10.57 -16.70 1.91
CA ASP A 75 10.73 -18.00 1.26
C ASP A 75 9.34 -18.65 1.16
N PRO A 76 8.87 -19.04 -0.04
CA PRO A 76 7.56 -19.66 -0.21
C PRO A 76 7.36 -20.88 0.70
N ASN A 77 8.40 -21.67 0.97
CA ASN A 77 8.30 -22.91 1.74
C ASN A 77 8.03 -22.67 3.25
N LEU A 78 8.05 -21.42 3.73
CA LEU A 78 7.86 -21.07 5.15
C LEU A 78 6.45 -20.57 5.49
N GLU A 79 5.69 -20.09 4.50
CA GLU A 79 4.30 -19.67 4.69
C GLU A 79 3.31 -20.82 4.48
N GLN A 80 3.68 -21.76 3.61
CA GLN A 80 2.89 -22.92 3.19
C GLN A 80 2.67 -23.88 4.37
N ASP A 81 1.42 -24.14 4.75
CA ASP A 81 1.13 -24.91 5.96
C ASP A 81 1.34 -26.42 5.74
N GLN A 82 1.90 -27.12 6.72
CA GLN A 82 1.96 -28.59 6.68
C GLN A 82 0.57 -29.22 6.80
N ALA A 83 -0.40 -28.47 7.34
CA ALA A 83 -1.82 -28.81 7.27
C ALA A 83 -2.40 -28.63 5.86
N ASP A 84 -1.97 -27.61 5.10
CA ASP A 84 -2.46 -27.36 3.74
C ASP A 84 -1.99 -28.46 2.78
N LEU A 85 -0.72 -28.87 2.85
CA LEU A 85 -0.20 -30.00 2.07
C LEU A 85 -0.97 -31.32 2.34
N ALA A 86 -1.52 -31.48 3.54
CA ALA A 86 -2.34 -32.64 3.91
C ALA A 86 -3.82 -32.50 3.47
N ASP A 87 -4.32 -31.28 3.29
CA ASP A 87 -5.68 -31.01 2.82
C ASP A 87 -5.73 -30.99 1.27
N GLU A 88 -4.78 -30.34 0.60
CA GLU A 88 -4.61 -30.38 -0.86
C GLU A 88 -4.43 -31.81 -1.39
N SER A 89 -3.63 -32.64 -0.71
CA SER A 89 -3.46 -34.05 -1.08
C SER A 89 -4.67 -34.93 -0.74
N ALA A 90 -5.64 -34.42 0.01
CA ALA A 90 -6.93 -35.06 0.27
C ALA A 90 -8.08 -34.52 -0.62
N GLN A 91 -7.94 -33.31 -1.16
CA GLN A 91 -8.93 -32.64 -2.03
C GLN A 91 -8.78 -32.96 -3.52
N SER A 92 -7.89 -33.91 -3.87
CA SER A 92 -7.59 -34.30 -5.25
C SER A 92 -8.72 -35.08 -5.94
N GLU A 93 -9.79 -34.38 -6.31
CA GLU A 93 -10.55 -34.60 -7.57
C GLU A 93 -11.56 -33.47 -7.87
N HIS A 94 -12.14 -32.80 -6.86
CA HIS A 94 -13.26 -31.86 -7.03
C HIS A 94 -13.20 -30.60 -6.12
N SER A 95 -12.10 -29.85 -6.13
CA SER A 95 -12.09 -28.48 -5.59
C SER A 95 -12.80 -27.49 -6.55
N PRO A 96 -13.56 -26.49 -6.07
CA PRO A 96 -14.27 -25.55 -6.95
C PRO A 96 -13.32 -24.51 -7.57
N ASP A 97 -13.41 -24.33 -8.89
CA ASP A 97 -12.66 -23.31 -9.67
C ASP A 97 -12.86 -21.87 -9.15
N PHE A 98 -13.98 -21.60 -8.47
CA PHE A 98 -14.35 -20.30 -7.94
C PHE A 98 -14.55 -20.36 -6.42
N VAL A 99 -13.89 -19.45 -5.68
CA VAL A 99 -14.01 -19.35 -4.21
C VAL A 99 -14.45 -17.94 -3.82
N SER A 100 -15.49 -17.81 -2.99
CA SER A 100 -16.01 -16.50 -2.57
C SER A 100 -15.06 -15.79 -1.60
N ILE A 101 -14.35 -14.76 -2.08
CA ILE A 101 -13.33 -14.01 -1.34
C ILE A 101 -13.84 -12.67 -0.77
N GLY A 102 -14.91 -12.10 -1.33
CA GLY A 102 -15.48 -10.83 -0.82
C GLY A 102 -16.94 -10.62 -1.23
N GLU A 103 -17.68 -9.80 -0.48
CA GLU A 103 -19.05 -9.40 -0.79
C GLU A 103 -19.23 -7.92 -0.40
N GLY A 104 -19.63 -7.10 -1.37
CA GLY A 104 -19.98 -5.68 -1.19
C GLY A 104 -21.45 -5.42 -1.58
N ARG A 105 -21.83 -4.13 -1.69
CA ARG A 105 -23.20 -3.77 -2.10
C ARG A 105 -23.50 -4.09 -3.56
N LEU A 106 -22.54 -3.80 -4.45
CA LEU A 106 -22.68 -3.98 -5.89
C LEU A 106 -22.55 -5.45 -6.30
N GLY A 107 -21.58 -6.17 -5.72
CA GLY A 107 -21.19 -7.47 -6.22
C GLY A 107 -20.49 -8.35 -5.20
N ARG A 108 -20.45 -9.64 -5.51
CA ARG A 108 -19.65 -10.64 -4.81
C ARG A 108 -18.43 -10.99 -5.65
N VAL A 109 -17.27 -11.01 -5.01
CA VAL A 109 -15.98 -11.30 -5.64
C VAL A 109 -15.62 -12.75 -5.37
N TYR A 110 -15.48 -13.52 -6.46
CA TYR A 110 -14.90 -14.85 -6.45
C TYR A 110 -13.46 -14.77 -6.92
N ASP A 111 -12.55 -15.46 -6.24
CA ASP A 111 -11.26 -15.85 -6.84
C ASP A 111 -11.53 -16.86 -7.96
N TRP A 112 -10.77 -16.80 -9.04
CA TRP A 112 -10.78 -17.80 -10.10
C TRP A 112 -9.46 -18.57 -10.03
N ALA A 113 -9.50 -19.73 -9.38
CA ALA A 113 -8.34 -20.52 -8.97
C ALA A 113 -7.38 -20.77 -10.13
N HIS A 114 -6.07 -20.80 -9.83
CA HIS A 114 -4.97 -20.98 -10.79
C HIS A 114 -4.82 -19.91 -11.90
N THR A 115 -5.82 -19.03 -12.13
CA THR A 115 -5.77 -18.04 -13.23
C THR A 115 -5.10 -16.71 -12.86
N GLY A 116 -4.96 -16.41 -11.56
CA GLY A 116 -4.53 -15.08 -11.07
C GLY A 116 -5.58 -13.98 -11.22
N LYS A 117 -6.88 -14.35 -11.30
CA LYS A 117 -7.98 -13.42 -11.60
C LYS A 117 -9.10 -13.52 -10.58
N VAL A 118 -9.91 -12.48 -10.52
CA VAL A 118 -11.19 -12.46 -9.81
C VAL A 118 -12.35 -12.25 -10.76
N VAL A 119 -13.53 -12.72 -10.37
CA VAL A 119 -14.82 -12.44 -11.01
C VAL A 119 -15.73 -11.76 -10.00
N LYS A 120 -16.05 -10.49 -10.24
CA LYS A 120 -17.05 -9.71 -9.48
C LYS A 120 -18.40 -9.89 -10.15
N VAL A 121 -19.26 -10.72 -9.57
CA VAL A 121 -20.64 -10.98 -10.03
C VAL A 121 -21.57 -9.92 -9.43
N CYS A 122 -22.41 -9.29 -10.25
CA CYS A 122 -23.39 -8.30 -9.78
C CYS A 122 -24.44 -8.97 -8.89
N LEU A 123 -24.74 -8.38 -7.72
CA LEU A 123 -25.80 -8.83 -6.82
C LEU A 123 -27.14 -8.10 -7.03
N ARG A 124 -27.22 -7.26 -8.07
CA ARG A 124 -28.38 -6.40 -8.39
C ARG A 124 -29.06 -6.89 -9.68
N ASP A 125 -30.34 -6.54 -9.81
CA ASP A 125 -31.13 -6.78 -11.03
C ASP A 125 -30.70 -5.85 -12.19
N ASP A 126 -30.12 -4.69 -11.86
CA ASP A 126 -29.46 -3.78 -12.79
C ASP A 126 -27.94 -3.99 -12.79
N ASP A 127 -27.29 -3.66 -13.91
CA ASP A 127 -25.83 -3.75 -14.07
C ASP A 127 -25.16 -2.38 -14.26
N ILE A 128 -25.84 -1.28 -13.92
CA ILE A 128 -25.41 0.09 -14.25
C ILE A 128 -24.10 0.44 -13.54
N GLU A 129 -24.03 0.25 -12.22
CA GLU A 129 -22.83 0.52 -11.41
C GLU A 129 -21.65 -0.39 -11.81
N LEU A 130 -21.91 -1.63 -12.26
CA LEU A 130 -20.86 -2.53 -12.75
C LEU A 130 -20.35 -2.13 -14.15
N ARG A 131 -21.21 -1.54 -14.99
CA ARG A 131 -20.80 -0.91 -16.26
C ARG A 131 -19.96 0.35 -16.03
N VAL A 132 -20.30 1.17 -15.03
CA VAL A 132 -19.49 2.32 -14.61
C VAL A 132 -18.12 1.84 -14.14
N GLU A 133 -18.07 0.87 -13.23
CA GLU A 133 -16.80 0.26 -12.77
C GLU A 133 -15.97 -0.26 -13.96
N ALA A 134 -16.56 -1.03 -14.87
CA ALA A 134 -15.87 -1.54 -16.05
C ALA A 134 -15.46 -0.45 -17.06
N ALA A 135 -16.07 0.73 -17.05
CA ALA A 135 -15.67 1.86 -17.89
C ALA A 135 -14.52 2.62 -17.25
N VAL A 136 -14.67 3.06 -16.00
CA VAL A 136 -13.67 3.80 -15.25
C VAL A 136 -12.41 2.97 -15.05
N HIS A 137 -12.52 1.68 -14.69
CA HIS A 137 -11.37 0.79 -14.50
C HIS A 137 -10.49 0.68 -15.75
N LYS A 138 -11.08 0.69 -16.97
CA LYS A 138 -10.32 0.77 -18.22
C LYS A 138 -9.56 2.10 -18.36
N ILE A 139 -10.19 3.22 -18.04
CA ILE A 139 -9.60 4.56 -18.15
C ILE A 139 -8.45 4.70 -17.14
N VAL A 140 -8.65 4.24 -15.90
CA VAL A 140 -7.63 4.19 -14.85
C VAL A 140 -6.45 3.28 -15.25
N CYS A 141 -6.71 2.10 -15.82
CA CYS A 141 -5.65 1.24 -16.37
C CYS A 141 -4.87 1.94 -17.51
N GLN A 142 -5.56 2.60 -18.45
CA GLN A 142 -4.90 3.32 -19.56
C GLN A 142 -4.06 4.51 -19.10
N ALA A 143 -4.55 5.27 -18.10
CA ALA A 143 -3.78 6.33 -17.46
C ALA A 143 -2.53 5.77 -16.76
N TYR A 144 -2.67 4.66 -16.03
CA TYR A 144 -1.57 3.99 -15.35
C TYR A 144 -0.53 3.40 -16.33
N ASP A 145 -0.97 2.75 -17.40
CA ASP A 145 -0.10 2.22 -18.45
C ASP A 145 0.68 3.34 -19.15
N SER A 146 0.03 4.44 -19.50
CA SER A 146 0.66 5.53 -20.27
C SER A 146 1.54 6.46 -19.44
N LEU A 147 1.21 6.69 -18.16
CA LEU A 147 1.92 7.66 -17.31
C LEU A 147 2.93 7.02 -16.35
N ILE A 148 2.78 5.74 -16.01
CA ILE A 148 3.53 5.07 -14.93
C ILE A 148 4.32 3.86 -15.44
N ARG A 149 3.67 2.89 -16.09
CA ARG A 149 4.38 1.72 -16.66
C ARG A 149 5.18 2.07 -17.92
N GLY A 150 4.63 2.95 -18.76
CA GLY A 150 5.23 3.45 -19.99
C GLY A 150 5.24 2.41 -21.13
N PRO A 151 5.43 2.84 -22.39
CA PRO A 151 5.60 1.90 -23.50
C PRO A 151 6.97 1.18 -23.38
N PRO A 152 7.05 -0.14 -23.69
CA PRO A 152 8.28 -0.93 -23.49
C PRO A 152 9.55 -0.44 -24.21
N GLN A 153 9.42 0.49 -25.15
CA GLN A 153 10.50 0.98 -26.01
C GLN A 153 11.01 2.38 -25.62
N SER A 154 10.52 2.98 -24.53
CA SER A 154 10.84 4.38 -24.16
C SER A 154 11.42 4.55 -22.75
N GLN A 155 12.07 3.50 -22.21
CA GLN A 155 12.72 3.51 -20.88
C GLN A 155 13.91 4.48 -20.74
N THR A 156 14.20 5.31 -21.76
CA THR A 156 15.18 6.40 -21.71
C THR A 156 14.62 7.70 -21.11
N GLN A 157 13.30 7.86 -21.04
CA GLN A 157 12.68 8.86 -20.17
C GLN A 157 12.49 8.28 -18.77
N ALA A 158 12.86 9.05 -17.74
CA ALA A 158 12.80 8.61 -16.35
C ALA A 158 11.36 8.25 -15.94
N SER A 159 11.07 6.95 -15.83
CA SER A 159 9.76 6.46 -15.42
C SER A 159 9.43 6.96 -14.01
N VAL A 160 8.22 7.49 -13.85
CA VAL A 160 7.76 7.97 -12.55
C VAL A 160 7.38 6.76 -11.71
N SER A 161 8.36 6.24 -10.97
CA SER A 161 8.19 5.16 -9.99
C SER A 161 7.23 5.61 -8.90
N VAL A 162 5.92 5.41 -9.10
CA VAL A 162 4.90 5.70 -8.09
C VAL A 162 4.56 4.44 -7.29
N PRO A 163 4.42 4.53 -5.96
CA PRO A 163 4.28 3.37 -5.09
C PRO A 163 2.83 2.87 -4.91
N PHE A 164 2.06 2.76 -5.99
CA PHE A 164 0.72 2.16 -5.95
C PHE A 164 0.46 1.31 -7.20
N HIS A 165 -0.45 0.36 -7.13
CA HIS A 165 -0.84 -0.52 -8.25
C HIS A 165 -2.35 -0.44 -8.54
N ILE A 166 -2.70 -0.61 -9.81
CA ILE A 166 -4.06 -0.81 -10.28
C ILE A 166 -4.18 -2.27 -10.76
N PRO A 167 -5.14 -3.07 -10.27
CA PRO A 167 -5.41 -4.41 -10.80
C PRO A 167 -5.69 -4.36 -12.30
N GLN A 168 -5.18 -5.29 -13.11
CA GLN A 168 -5.53 -5.33 -14.52
C GLN A 168 -7.04 -5.54 -14.72
N TYR A 169 -7.63 -4.77 -15.63
CA TYR A 169 -8.95 -5.07 -16.20
C TYR A 169 -8.80 -6.15 -17.29
N TYR A 170 -9.69 -7.16 -17.30
CA TYR A 170 -9.76 -8.13 -18.40
C TYR A 170 -11.06 -8.03 -19.21
N SER A 171 -12.23 -8.11 -18.55
CA SER A 171 -13.53 -8.20 -19.24
C SER A 171 -14.69 -7.76 -18.37
N ILE A 172 -15.80 -7.41 -19.01
CA ILE A 172 -17.15 -7.42 -18.44
C ILE A 172 -18.02 -8.27 -19.36
N SER A 173 -19.00 -8.98 -18.82
CA SER A 173 -20.02 -9.71 -19.58
C SER A 173 -21.40 -9.32 -19.03
N PHE A 174 -22.36 -9.05 -19.92
CA PHE A 174 -23.74 -8.70 -19.56
C PHE A 174 -24.73 -9.26 -20.58
N GLY A 175 -26.01 -9.41 -20.21
CA GLY A 175 -27.04 -9.96 -21.10
C GLY A 175 -26.64 -11.31 -21.71
N ASP A 176 -26.73 -11.43 -23.03
CA ASP A 176 -26.36 -12.64 -23.77
C ASP A 176 -24.89 -13.05 -23.56
N GLU A 177 -23.97 -12.10 -23.34
CA GLU A 177 -22.55 -12.41 -23.05
C GLU A 177 -22.39 -13.02 -21.66
N ALA A 178 -23.13 -12.52 -20.66
CA ALA A 178 -23.18 -13.11 -19.33
C ALA A 178 -23.81 -14.50 -19.40
N ALA A 179 -24.95 -14.66 -20.08
CA ALA A 179 -25.58 -15.96 -20.29
C ALA A 179 -24.61 -16.97 -20.95
N GLN A 180 -23.85 -16.56 -21.95
CA GLN A 180 -22.80 -17.37 -22.59
C GLN A 180 -21.57 -17.61 -21.71
N TRP A 181 -21.26 -16.73 -20.74
CA TRP A 181 -20.22 -16.97 -19.74
C TRP A 181 -20.68 -18.05 -18.75
N TRP A 182 -21.85 -17.85 -18.13
CA TRP A 182 -22.47 -18.81 -17.21
C TRP A 182 -22.73 -20.17 -17.86
N SER A 183 -23.08 -20.22 -19.15
CA SER A 183 -23.26 -21.48 -19.90
C SER A 183 -21.94 -22.17 -20.29
N ARG A 184 -20.79 -21.52 -20.13
CA ARG A 184 -19.47 -22.15 -20.27
C ARG A 184 -18.94 -22.69 -18.95
N GLN A 185 -19.20 -22.00 -17.83
CA GLN A 185 -18.87 -22.48 -16.48
C GLN A 185 -19.92 -23.48 -15.93
N GLN A 186 -20.55 -24.29 -16.79
CA GLN A 186 -21.85 -24.89 -16.50
C GLN A 186 -21.83 -26.09 -15.52
N HIS A 187 -20.65 -26.47 -15.02
CA HIS A 187 -20.53 -27.39 -13.91
C HIS A 187 -20.82 -26.64 -12.60
N GLN A 188 -21.96 -26.93 -11.94
CA GLN A 188 -22.30 -26.32 -10.63
C GLN A 188 -21.31 -26.67 -9.51
N SER A 189 -20.36 -27.60 -9.75
CA SER A 189 -19.21 -27.90 -8.89
C SER A 189 -18.06 -26.90 -9.01
N ALA A 190 -18.01 -26.07 -10.07
CA ALA A 190 -17.01 -25.02 -10.23
C ALA A 190 -17.20 -23.88 -9.21
N PHE A 191 -18.40 -23.69 -8.68
CA PHE A 191 -18.70 -22.73 -7.62
C PHE A 191 -18.95 -23.44 -6.27
N PRO A 192 -18.79 -22.76 -5.12
CA PRO A 192 -18.88 -23.40 -3.81
C PRO A 192 -20.31 -23.87 -3.52
N THR A 193 -20.49 -25.13 -3.14
CA THR A 193 -21.82 -25.72 -2.88
C THR A 193 -22.48 -25.18 -1.59
N ASP A 194 -21.72 -24.51 -0.72
CA ASP A 194 -22.24 -23.79 0.44
C ASP A 194 -22.76 -22.37 0.11
N ASP A 195 -22.40 -21.82 -1.06
CA ASP A 195 -22.97 -20.57 -1.59
C ASP A 195 -24.37 -20.81 -2.16
N LYS A 196 -25.32 -20.98 -1.26
CA LYS A 196 -26.74 -21.28 -1.56
C LYS A 196 -27.42 -20.25 -2.49
N LYS A 197 -26.83 -19.08 -2.71
CA LYS A 197 -27.33 -18.03 -3.60
C LYS A 197 -26.76 -18.08 -5.02
N ILE A 198 -25.73 -18.89 -5.32
CA ILE A 198 -25.11 -18.88 -6.66
C ILE A 198 -26.11 -19.16 -7.78
N LYS A 199 -27.14 -19.96 -7.51
CA LYS A 199 -28.23 -20.29 -8.44
C LYS A 199 -29.11 -19.10 -8.79
N ASP A 200 -29.26 -18.16 -7.85
CA ASP A 200 -30.02 -16.93 -8.01
C ASP A 200 -29.23 -15.90 -8.86
N LEU A 201 -27.90 -16.06 -8.95
CA LEU A 201 -27.00 -15.17 -9.70
C LEU A 201 -26.70 -15.64 -11.13
N VAL A 202 -27.24 -16.79 -11.56
CA VAL A 202 -26.98 -17.32 -12.92
C VAL A 202 -27.58 -16.41 -13.97
N GLY A 203 -26.73 -15.87 -14.85
CA GLY A 203 -27.10 -14.88 -15.87
C GLY A 203 -26.81 -13.43 -15.46
N HIS A 204 -26.47 -13.15 -14.21
CA HIS A 204 -26.08 -11.81 -13.77
C HIS A 204 -24.81 -11.33 -14.47
N ALA A 205 -24.72 -10.01 -14.69
CA ALA A 205 -23.53 -9.37 -15.23
C ALA A 205 -22.31 -9.57 -14.31
N LEU A 206 -21.12 -9.63 -14.91
CA LEU A 206 -19.88 -9.94 -14.20
C LEU A 206 -18.67 -9.22 -14.79
N LEU A 207 -17.76 -8.76 -13.93
CA LEU A 207 -16.49 -8.13 -14.26
C LEU A 207 -15.34 -9.08 -13.91
N THR A 208 -14.32 -9.17 -14.76
CA THR A 208 -13.11 -9.97 -14.54
C THR A 208 -11.88 -9.06 -14.45
N ALA A 209 -11.12 -9.18 -13.37
CA ALA A 209 -9.94 -8.38 -13.07
C ALA A 209 -8.78 -9.24 -12.50
N GLU A 210 -7.60 -8.65 -12.32
CA GLU A 210 -6.47 -9.27 -11.61
C GLU A 210 -6.82 -9.55 -10.13
N ARG A 211 -6.42 -10.73 -9.64
CA ARG A 211 -6.50 -11.05 -8.22
C ARG A 211 -5.42 -10.29 -7.46
N ILE A 212 -5.83 -9.32 -6.63
CA ILE A 212 -4.94 -8.76 -5.61
C ILE A 212 -4.50 -9.90 -4.68
N PRO A 213 -3.20 -10.22 -4.59
CA PRO A 213 -2.72 -11.28 -3.70
C PRO A 213 -2.95 -10.89 -2.23
N PRO A 214 -3.48 -11.80 -1.39
CA PRO A 214 -3.73 -11.50 0.01
C PRO A 214 -2.43 -11.38 0.81
N LEU A 215 -2.54 -10.87 2.03
CA LEU A 215 -1.42 -10.78 2.96
C LEU A 215 -0.89 -12.18 3.38
N PRO A 216 0.44 -12.35 3.53
CA PRO A 216 1.10 -13.55 4.06
C PRO A 216 0.47 -14.08 5.34
N LYS A 217 0.56 -15.39 5.56
CA LYS A 217 0.23 -16.05 6.83
C LYS A 217 0.97 -15.39 8.00
N VAL A 218 2.27 -15.09 7.89
CA VAL A 218 3.00 -14.39 8.98
C VAL A 218 2.35 -13.05 9.35
N LEU A 219 1.94 -12.27 8.35
CA LEU A 219 1.30 -10.97 8.55
C LEU A 219 -0.15 -11.13 9.06
N ARG A 220 -0.92 -12.07 8.51
CA ARG A 220 -2.28 -12.42 8.96
C ARG A 220 -2.28 -12.84 10.44
N GLU A 221 -1.35 -13.71 10.83
CA GLU A 221 -1.23 -14.17 12.21
C GLU A 221 -0.76 -13.04 13.15
N ALA A 222 0.21 -12.22 12.74
CA ALA A 222 0.64 -11.08 13.53
C ALA A 222 -0.45 -10.00 13.69
N LEU A 223 -1.31 -9.79 12.69
CA LEU A 223 -2.50 -8.93 12.79
C LEU A 223 -3.53 -9.51 13.78
N ILE A 224 -3.78 -10.82 13.74
CA ILE A 224 -4.64 -11.52 14.70
C ILE A 224 -4.08 -11.40 16.12
N ASP A 225 -2.80 -11.71 16.33
CA ASP A 225 -2.19 -11.69 17.66
C ASP A 225 -2.00 -10.28 18.22
N THR A 226 -1.98 -9.25 17.38
CA THR A 226 -1.94 -7.84 17.81
C THR A 226 -3.34 -7.31 18.16
N TYR A 227 -4.37 -7.61 17.36
CA TYR A 227 -5.67 -6.90 17.42
C TYR A 227 -6.86 -7.73 17.89
N PHE A 228 -6.80 -9.06 17.84
CA PHE A 228 -7.89 -9.93 18.27
C PHE A 228 -7.76 -10.28 19.76
N ARG A 229 -8.90 -10.44 20.44
CA ARG A 229 -8.94 -10.89 21.83
C ARG A 229 -8.30 -12.28 21.92
N GLU A 230 -7.57 -12.55 22.99
CA GLU A 230 -6.78 -13.78 23.15
C GLU A 230 -7.60 -15.07 22.92
N CYS A 231 -8.83 -15.11 23.43
CA CYS A 231 -9.78 -16.22 23.24
C CYS A 231 -10.26 -16.42 21.79
N ASP A 232 -10.21 -15.39 20.93
CA ASP A 232 -10.63 -15.47 19.53
C ASP A 232 -9.49 -15.90 18.59
N ARG A 233 -8.22 -15.69 18.99
CA ARG A 233 -7.05 -15.83 18.09
C ARG A 233 -6.95 -17.22 17.45
N ALA A 234 -7.07 -18.28 18.26
CA ALA A 234 -6.97 -19.65 17.77
C ALA A 234 -8.09 -20.04 16.79
N ALA A 235 -9.28 -19.43 16.93
CA ALA A 235 -10.38 -19.61 15.98
C ALA A 235 -10.17 -18.75 14.72
N ALA A 236 -9.67 -17.52 14.88
CA ALA A 236 -9.39 -16.61 13.77
C ALA A 236 -8.26 -17.10 12.85
N LYS A 237 -7.19 -17.69 13.40
CA LYS A 237 -6.10 -18.29 12.61
C LYS A 237 -6.58 -19.50 11.78
N LYS A 238 -7.57 -20.24 12.29
CA LYS A 238 -8.17 -21.42 11.63
C LYS A 238 -9.37 -21.10 10.72
N ASN A 239 -9.80 -19.84 10.62
CA ASN A 239 -10.93 -19.45 9.78
C ASN A 239 -10.48 -19.30 8.32
N PRO A 240 -10.95 -20.13 7.36
CA PRO A 240 -10.49 -20.06 5.97
C PRO A 240 -10.71 -18.69 5.32
N LYS A 241 -11.77 -17.96 5.73
CA LYS A 241 -12.06 -16.61 5.23
C LYS A 241 -10.95 -15.61 5.56
N ASN A 242 -10.09 -15.90 6.53
CA ASN A 242 -8.97 -15.03 6.91
C ASN A 242 -7.74 -15.23 6.03
N ARG A 243 -7.70 -16.23 5.13
CA ARG A 243 -6.66 -16.33 4.09
C ARG A 243 -6.72 -15.12 3.15
N ASP A 244 -7.92 -14.67 2.79
CA ASP A 244 -8.17 -13.52 1.90
C ASP A 244 -8.01 -12.16 2.59
N CYS A 245 -6.96 -12.00 3.39
CA CYS A 245 -6.70 -10.76 4.11
C CYS A 245 -6.23 -9.65 3.16
N LEU A 246 -7.02 -8.58 3.08
CA LEU A 246 -6.64 -7.29 2.51
C LEU A 246 -6.90 -6.21 3.57
N VAL A 247 -5.93 -5.32 3.76
CA VAL A 247 -5.96 -4.30 4.82
C VAL A 247 -6.25 -2.92 4.21
N ARG A 248 -7.37 -2.30 4.59
CA ARG A 248 -7.76 -0.95 4.17
C ARG A 248 -6.96 0.09 4.96
N VAL A 249 -6.24 0.97 4.25
CA VAL A 249 -5.30 1.93 4.87
C VAL A 249 -5.97 3.28 5.08
N TYR A 250 -6.31 3.62 6.32
CA TYR A 250 -7.11 4.82 6.65
C TYR A 250 -6.27 5.91 7.35
N LEU A 251 -5.59 6.76 6.58
CA LEU A 251 -4.81 7.88 7.11
C LEU A 251 -5.68 9.05 7.61
N GLY A 252 -6.94 9.14 7.19
CA GLY A 252 -7.90 10.14 7.66
C GLY A 252 -8.61 9.78 8.96
N SER A 253 -8.34 8.60 9.54
CA SER A 253 -9.10 8.02 10.66
C SER A 253 -8.23 7.72 11.87
N GLN A 254 -8.73 8.02 13.06
CA GLN A 254 -8.20 7.52 14.35
C GLN A 254 -9.15 6.49 14.99
N ARG A 255 -10.16 5.97 14.26
CA ARG A 255 -11.22 5.12 14.82
C ARG A 255 -10.74 3.68 15.06
N THR A 256 -10.26 3.40 16.28
CA THR A 256 -9.77 2.06 16.68
C THR A 256 -10.88 0.98 16.87
N LYS A 257 -11.95 0.97 16.08
CA LYS A 257 -13.02 -0.03 16.15
C LYS A 257 -12.77 -1.14 15.14
N PHE A 258 -12.77 -2.39 15.62
CA PHE A 258 -12.65 -3.58 14.80
C PHE A 258 -13.97 -4.37 14.76
N GLN A 259 -14.20 -5.07 13.66
CA GLN A 259 -15.12 -6.21 13.63
C GLN A 259 -14.29 -7.47 13.89
N TYR A 260 -14.46 -8.09 15.06
CA TYR A 260 -13.67 -9.26 15.45
C TYR A 260 -14.02 -10.51 14.62
N GLY A 261 -13.02 -11.34 14.32
CA GLY A 261 -13.18 -12.66 13.71
C GLY A 261 -12.83 -12.77 12.22
N ILE A 262 -12.84 -11.66 11.47
CA ILE A 262 -12.62 -11.63 10.02
C ILE A 262 -11.49 -10.65 9.64
N LEU A 263 -10.60 -11.06 8.74
CA LEU A 263 -9.48 -10.27 8.19
C LEU A 263 -9.74 -9.70 6.78
N ARG A 264 -10.78 -10.14 6.08
CA ARG A 264 -11.25 -9.52 4.82
C ARG A 264 -11.67 -8.08 5.11
N ASN A 265 -11.20 -7.12 4.32
CA ASN A 265 -11.46 -5.67 4.51
C ASN A 265 -11.08 -5.15 5.91
N MET A 266 -9.99 -5.64 6.50
CA MET A 266 -9.56 -5.19 7.83
C MET A 266 -9.19 -3.69 7.81
N PRO A 267 -9.78 -2.84 8.67
CA PRO A 267 -9.37 -1.44 8.80
C PRO A 267 -8.04 -1.33 9.54
N LEU A 268 -7.06 -0.66 8.93
CA LEU A 268 -5.83 -0.20 9.60
C LEU A 268 -5.79 1.34 9.54
N THR A 269 -6.07 1.95 10.69
CA THR A 269 -6.24 3.40 10.86
C THR A 269 -4.96 4.10 11.30
N LEU A 270 -4.87 5.41 11.12
CA LEU A 270 -3.71 6.22 11.51
C LEU A 270 -3.30 6.01 12.98
N ALA A 271 -4.28 5.84 13.89
CA ALA A 271 -4.03 5.50 15.30
C ALA A 271 -3.24 4.20 15.46
N GLN A 272 -3.60 3.17 14.69
CA GLN A 272 -3.00 1.85 14.74
C GLN A 272 -1.64 1.84 14.04
N MET A 273 -1.50 2.54 12.92
CA MET A 273 -0.22 2.66 12.21
C MET A 273 0.82 3.45 13.01
N HIS A 274 0.40 4.51 13.71
CA HIS A 274 1.25 5.24 14.66
C HIS A 274 1.63 4.36 15.86
N ALA A 275 0.68 3.60 16.43
CA ALA A 275 0.98 2.66 17.52
C ALA A 275 1.90 1.49 17.11
N LEU A 276 1.93 1.13 15.82
CA LEU A 276 2.89 0.20 15.21
C LEU A 276 4.19 0.89 14.75
N ASN A 277 4.36 2.20 14.94
CA ASN A 277 5.50 2.97 14.47
C ASN A 277 5.81 2.78 12.97
N LEU A 278 4.78 2.71 12.12
CA LEU A 278 4.96 2.50 10.67
C LEU A 278 5.46 3.76 9.96
N PRO A 279 6.35 3.65 8.96
CA PRO A 279 6.84 4.78 8.17
C PRO A 279 5.76 5.26 7.18
N LEU A 280 4.98 6.26 7.61
CA LEU A 280 3.79 6.73 6.91
C LEU A 280 4.05 7.44 5.58
N ASP A 281 5.21 8.08 5.42
CA ASP A 281 5.60 8.84 4.22
C ASP A 281 5.26 8.10 2.92
N GLY A 282 5.63 6.82 2.83
CA GLY A 282 5.41 6.02 1.63
C GLY A 282 3.92 5.84 1.30
N PHE A 283 3.06 5.61 2.31
CA PHE A 283 1.61 5.50 2.11
C PHE A 283 0.99 6.84 1.69
N VAL A 284 1.45 7.93 2.31
CA VAL A 284 1.03 9.29 1.95
C VAL A 284 1.41 9.62 0.50
N GLU A 285 2.64 9.27 0.09
CA GLU A 285 3.16 9.43 -1.27
C GLU A 285 2.39 8.55 -2.28
N SER A 286 2.10 7.29 -1.95
CA SER A 286 1.27 6.38 -2.77
C SER A 286 -0.11 6.97 -3.05
N MET A 287 -0.85 7.36 -2.00
CA MET A 287 -2.21 7.88 -2.14
C MET A 287 -2.24 9.23 -2.86
N ALA A 288 -1.29 10.11 -2.56
CA ALA A 288 -1.17 11.40 -3.23
C ALA A 288 -0.88 11.24 -4.73
N ALA A 289 0.00 10.31 -5.10
CA ALA A 289 0.30 9.99 -6.50
C ALA A 289 -0.88 9.32 -7.21
N ALA A 290 -1.58 8.39 -6.55
CA ALA A 290 -2.76 7.72 -7.11
C ALA A 290 -3.90 8.71 -7.37
N LEU A 291 -4.24 9.54 -6.38
CA LEU A 291 -5.30 10.53 -6.51
C LEU A 291 -4.98 11.56 -7.60
N ALA A 292 -3.72 12.02 -7.67
CA ALA A 292 -3.27 12.90 -8.75
C ALA A 292 -3.31 12.23 -10.14
N MET A 293 -3.04 10.93 -10.23
CA MET A 293 -3.17 10.18 -11.49
C MET A 293 -4.63 10.01 -11.91
N MET A 294 -5.54 9.79 -10.96
CA MET A 294 -6.97 9.70 -11.25
C MET A 294 -7.52 11.06 -11.72
N HIS A 295 -7.23 12.15 -11.00
CA HIS A 295 -7.74 13.48 -11.37
C HIS A 295 -7.13 13.99 -12.68
N PHE A 296 -5.81 13.89 -12.86
CA PHE A 296 -5.10 14.56 -13.96
C PHE A 296 -4.58 13.64 -15.08
N GLY A 297 -4.70 12.32 -14.90
CA GLY A 297 -4.32 11.32 -15.89
C GLY A 297 -5.50 10.53 -16.45
N ALA A 298 -6.45 10.13 -15.59
CA ALA A 298 -7.70 9.49 -15.99
C ALA A 298 -8.84 10.50 -16.23
N GLY A 299 -8.83 11.65 -15.56
CA GLY A 299 -9.86 12.69 -15.69
C GLY A 299 -11.11 12.44 -14.86
N ILE A 300 -10.97 11.76 -13.70
CA ILE A 300 -12.09 11.38 -12.82
C ILE A 300 -11.97 11.99 -11.41
N ASP A 301 -13.09 12.10 -10.70
CA ASP A 301 -13.20 12.62 -9.32
C ASP A 301 -12.62 11.68 -8.24
N ALA A 302 -12.40 10.40 -8.58
CA ALA A 302 -12.01 9.33 -7.66
C ALA A 302 -12.99 9.11 -6.49
N HIS A 303 -14.29 9.26 -6.72
CA HIS A 303 -15.33 9.00 -5.72
C HIS A 303 -15.52 7.50 -5.41
N ASP A 304 -15.65 7.19 -4.12
CA ASP A 304 -15.71 5.88 -3.45
C ASP A 304 -14.52 4.93 -3.66
N VAL A 305 -13.38 5.42 -4.17
CA VAL A 305 -12.20 4.56 -4.40
C VAL A 305 -11.55 4.06 -3.11
N GLU A 306 -11.18 2.78 -3.10
CA GLU A 306 -10.62 2.10 -1.95
C GLU A 306 -9.12 1.85 -2.07
N PHE A 307 -8.37 2.10 -0.98
CA PHE A 307 -6.94 1.80 -0.89
C PHE A 307 -6.66 0.62 0.05
N VAL A 308 -6.06 -0.46 -0.49
CA VAL A 308 -5.76 -1.68 0.27
C VAL A 308 -4.29 -2.09 0.17
N LEU A 309 -3.77 -2.69 1.24
CA LEU A 309 -2.54 -3.46 1.23
C LEU A 309 -2.82 -4.91 0.84
N GLY A 310 -2.09 -5.37 -0.18
CA GLY A 310 -1.96 -6.77 -0.59
C GLY A 310 -0.48 -7.11 -0.84
N ALA A 311 -0.18 -8.37 -1.16
CA ALA A 311 1.17 -8.76 -1.54
C ALA A 311 1.50 -8.34 -2.99
N ASN A 312 2.79 -8.21 -3.29
CA ASN A 312 3.35 -7.86 -4.59
C ASN A 312 3.21 -9.05 -5.57
N PRO A 313 2.63 -8.89 -6.77
CA PRO A 313 2.41 -10.01 -7.68
C PRO A 313 3.70 -10.57 -8.29
N ALA A 314 4.82 -9.83 -8.21
CA ALA A 314 6.15 -10.33 -8.56
C ALA A 314 6.80 -11.19 -7.45
N ASN A 315 6.28 -11.12 -6.22
CA ASN A 315 6.64 -11.97 -5.08
C ASN A 315 5.41 -12.80 -4.65
N PRO A 316 4.88 -13.69 -5.51
CA PRO A 316 3.59 -14.35 -5.31
C PRO A 316 3.53 -15.20 -4.03
N ASN A 317 2.33 -15.38 -3.49
CA ASN A 317 2.10 -16.23 -2.33
C ASN A 317 2.35 -17.71 -2.69
N PRO A 318 3.16 -18.48 -1.92
CA PRO A 318 3.29 -19.94 -2.05
C PRO A 318 1.99 -20.72 -2.19
N ASP A 319 0.92 -20.28 -1.52
CA ASP A 319 -0.41 -20.92 -1.63
C ASP A 319 -0.99 -20.90 -3.08
N ASN A 320 -0.36 -20.19 -4.03
CA ASN A 320 -0.73 -20.23 -5.44
C ASN A 320 0.50 -19.97 -6.35
N PRO A 321 1.37 -20.97 -6.57
CA PRO A 321 2.68 -20.78 -7.20
C PRO A 321 2.59 -20.56 -8.73
N GLU A 322 1.49 -20.95 -9.38
CA GLU A 322 1.32 -20.82 -10.84
C GLU A 322 1.19 -19.36 -11.31
N VAL A 323 0.81 -18.43 -10.42
CA VAL A 323 0.72 -16.97 -10.70
C VAL A 323 2.05 -16.40 -11.22
N ALA A 324 3.18 -16.99 -10.82
CA ALA A 324 4.51 -16.63 -11.30
C ALA A 324 4.70 -16.84 -12.82
N THR A 325 3.91 -17.73 -13.42
CA THR A 325 4.11 -18.20 -14.81
C THR A 325 3.36 -17.32 -15.82
N SER A 326 2.10 -16.99 -15.53
CA SER A 326 1.25 -16.17 -16.43
C SER A 326 1.67 -14.70 -16.47
N THR A 327 2.37 -14.22 -15.44
CA THR A 327 2.75 -12.80 -15.28
C THR A 327 4.15 -12.49 -15.85
N ARG A 328 4.89 -13.51 -16.33
CA ARG A 328 6.31 -13.44 -16.75
C ARG A 328 6.58 -12.76 -18.11
N LEU A 329 5.82 -11.71 -18.44
CA LEU A 329 6.06 -10.83 -19.61
C LEU A 329 6.72 -9.48 -19.22
N ALA A 330 7.64 -9.53 -18.26
CA ALA A 330 8.57 -8.44 -17.93
C ALA A 330 10.01 -9.00 -17.93
N PRO A 331 11.00 -8.32 -18.55
CA PRO A 331 12.35 -8.85 -18.71
C PRO A 331 13.18 -8.76 -17.43
N GLU A 332 14.03 -9.76 -17.20
CA GLU A 332 15.03 -9.79 -16.12
C GLU A 332 16.16 -8.78 -16.40
N HIS A 333 16.16 -7.66 -15.68
CA HIS A 333 17.26 -6.69 -15.70
C HIS A 333 17.60 -6.18 -14.29
N THR A 334 18.72 -6.69 -13.77
CA THR A 334 19.47 -6.10 -12.66
C THR A 334 20.20 -4.84 -13.14
N ASP A 335 19.68 -3.65 -12.88
CA ASP A 335 20.30 -2.39 -13.34
C ASP A 335 20.92 -1.58 -12.20
N SER A 336 22.19 -1.88 -11.90
CA SER A 336 22.98 -1.22 -10.86
C SER A 336 23.60 0.08 -11.39
N GLY A 337 22.95 1.23 -11.15
CA GLY A 337 23.61 2.54 -11.28
C GLY A 337 22.95 3.58 -12.20
N GLY A 338 21.63 3.58 -12.36
CA GLY A 338 20.92 4.67 -13.04
C GLY A 338 20.93 6.00 -12.26
N ASN A 339 21.39 7.09 -12.88
CA ASN A 339 21.47 8.43 -12.28
C ASN A 339 20.07 9.04 -12.03
N ARG A 340 19.58 8.97 -10.78
CA ARG A 340 18.22 9.41 -10.40
C ARG A 340 18.11 10.92 -10.25
N ASN A 341 17.00 11.49 -10.75
CA ASN A 341 16.63 12.90 -10.56
C ASN A 341 16.30 13.15 -9.06
N PRO A 342 17.02 14.01 -8.33
CA PRO A 342 17.05 13.99 -6.86
C PRO A 342 15.76 14.44 -6.14
N ASN A 343 14.72 14.86 -6.86
CA ASN A 343 13.49 15.44 -6.29
C ASN A 343 12.29 14.46 -6.21
N LEU A 344 12.39 13.24 -6.74
CA LEU A 344 11.31 12.24 -6.75
C LEU A 344 11.91 10.85 -6.49
N ASN A 345 11.76 10.32 -5.27
CA ASN A 345 12.45 9.09 -4.85
C ASN A 345 11.51 8.20 -4.02
N PHE A 346 10.60 7.49 -4.71
CA PHE A 346 9.62 6.61 -4.10
C PHE A 346 9.87 5.14 -4.50
N THR A 347 9.97 4.24 -3.52
CA THR A 347 10.30 2.82 -3.74
C THR A 347 9.49 1.88 -2.85
N PHE A 348 8.38 1.36 -3.37
CA PHE A 348 7.79 0.06 -2.96
C PHE A 348 8.22 -1.09 -3.91
N ARG A 349 8.94 -0.77 -4.99
CA ARG A 349 9.18 -1.65 -6.16
C ARG A 349 9.82 -3.00 -5.80
N ASP A 350 10.69 -2.98 -4.80
CA ASP A 350 11.48 -4.12 -4.34
C ASP A 350 10.90 -4.75 -3.05
N GLY A 351 9.71 -4.31 -2.63
CA GLY A 351 9.07 -4.72 -1.39
C GLY A 351 8.08 -5.87 -1.56
N TYR A 352 7.82 -6.59 -0.46
CA TYR A 352 6.88 -7.71 -0.47
C TYR A 352 5.40 -7.26 -0.57
N LEU A 353 5.07 -6.04 -0.11
CA LEU A 353 3.71 -5.50 -0.11
C LEU A 353 3.55 -4.33 -1.07
N GLN A 354 2.32 -4.12 -1.54
CA GLN A 354 1.94 -3.00 -2.40
C GLN A 354 0.63 -2.37 -1.93
N LEU A 355 0.50 -1.05 -2.11
CA LEU A 355 -0.77 -0.35 -2.00
C LEU A 355 -1.50 -0.46 -3.34
N TRP A 356 -2.71 -1.02 -3.32
CA TRP A 356 -3.58 -1.18 -4.49
C TRP A 356 -4.77 -0.22 -4.39
N VAL A 357 -5.31 0.18 -5.55
CA VAL A 357 -6.54 0.98 -5.67
C VAL A 357 -7.62 0.16 -6.37
N LEU A 358 -8.84 0.13 -5.82
CA LEU A 358 -9.99 -0.63 -6.32
C LEU A 358 -11.33 0.05 -6.00
N ASP A 359 -12.43 -0.56 -6.46
CA ASP A 359 -13.80 -0.02 -6.51
C ASP A 359 -13.87 1.33 -7.25
N PHE A 360 -14.28 1.25 -8.52
CA PHE A 360 -14.41 2.39 -9.43
C PHE A 360 -15.87 2.63 -9.86
N ASN A 361 -16.83 2.10 -9.10
CA ASN A 361 -18.25 2.05 -9.46
C ASN A 361 -19.01 3.36 -9.20
N GLN A 362 -18.47 4.28 -8.39
CA GLN A 362 -19.09 5.58 -8.11
C GLN A 362 -18.32 6.79 -8.64
N CYS A 363 -17.20 6.59 -9.36
CA CYS A 363 -16.41 7.70 -9.91
C CYS A 363 -17.12 8.37 -11.10
N GLY A 364 -17.08 9.71 -11.14
CA GLY A 364 -17.51 10.53 -12.27
C GLY A 364 -16.36 11.19 -13.03
N ASP A 365 -16.60 11.57 -14.29
CA ASP A 365 -15.69 12.39 -15.09
C ASP A 365 -15.61 13.83 -14.53
N ILE A 366 -14.43 14.45 -14.55
CA ILE A 366 -14.21 15.84 -14.14
C ILE A 366 -13.63 16.73 -15.25
N THR A 367 -14.05 17.99 -15.28
CA THR A 367 -13.46 19.00 -16.16
C THR A 367 -12.08 19.44 -15.66
N MET A 368 -11.18 19.78 -16.59
CA MET A 368 -9.86 20.35 -16.26
C MET A 368 -9.96 21.87 -15.98
N ASP A 369 -10.87 22.23 -15.08
CA ASP A 369 -11.14 23.60 -14.62
C ASP A 369 -11.58 23.63 -13.14
N GLU A 370 -12.02 24.78 -12.64
CA GLU A 370 -12.42 24.94 -11.25
C GLU A 370 -13.60 24.04 -10.84
N THR A 371 -14.53 23.76 -11.76
CA THR A 371 -15.73 22.94 -11.51
C THR A 371 -15.36 21.49 -11.19
N GLY A 372 -14.48 20.91 -12.01
CA GLY A 372 -13.98 19.55 -11.79
C GLY A 372 -13.11 19.44 -10.54
N MET A 373 -12.43 20.53 -10.14
CA MET A 373 -11.74 20.58 -8.86
C MET A 373 -12.70 20.66 -7.67
N ASP A 374 -13.88 21.28 -7.80
CA ASP A 374 -14.92 21.20 -6.76
C ASP A 374 -15.49 19.77 -6.67
N SER A 375 -15.84 19.12 -7.79
CA SER A 375 -16.28 17.71 -7.79
C SER A 375 -15.26 16.77 -7.12
N ALA A 376 -13.97 16.94 -7.45
CA ALA A 376 -12.88 16.18 -6.83
C ALA A 376 -12.72 16.46 -5.32
N VAL A 377 -13.02 17.68 -4.85
CA VAL A 377 -12.99 18.03 -3.42
C VAL A 377 -14.16 17.40 -2.68
N GLU A 378 -15.36 17.42 -3.24
CA GLU A 378 -16.52 16.72 -2.68
C GLU A 378 -16.25 15.23 -2.55
N ALA A 379 -15.81 14.57 -3.63
CA ALA A 379 -15.40 13.17 -3.63
C ALA A 379 -14.33 12.87 -2.57
N TYR A 380 -13.27 13.68 -2.48
CA TYR A 380 -12.24 13.53 -1.46
C TYR A 380 -12.81 13.55 -0.02
N PHE A 381 -13.83 14.37 0.27
CA PHE A 381 -14.46 14.42 1.60
C PHE A 381 -15.49 13.32 1.86
N ASP A 382 -16.30 12.97 0.86
CA ASP A 382 -17.37 11.97 0.98
C ASP A 382 -16.85 10.52 0.98
N ASN A 383 -15.68 10.28 0.36
CA ASN A 383 -14.97 9.02 0.47
C ASN A 383 -14.71 8.61 1.94
N ASP A 384 -14.75 7.30 2.18
CA ASP A 384 -14.26 6.68 3.41
C ASP A 384 -12.81 7.15 3.72
N PRO A 385 -12.35 7.23 4.98
CA PRO A 385 -11.27 8.13 5.40
C PRO A 385 -9.84 7.60 5.09
N TYR A 386 -9.59 7.25 3.83
CA TYR A 386 -8.33 6.78 3.28
C TYR A 386 -7.27 7.88 3.34
N PHE A 387 -7.57 9.08 2.81
CA PHE A 387 -6.62 10.18 2.69
C PHE A 387 -6.34 10.89 4.03
N PRO A 388 -5.11 11.40 4.27
CA PRO A 388 -4.82 12.32 5.38
C PRO A 388 -5.71 13.56 5.30
N ARG A 389 -6.39 13.92 6.40
CA ARG A 389 -7.20 15.15 6.51
C ARG A 389 -6.30 16.32 6.99
N PRO A 390 -6.57 17.60 6.60
CA PRO A 390 -5.73 18.74 7.02
C PRO A 390 -5.73 19.03 8.52
N TYR A 391 -6.81 18.60 9.20
CA TYR A 391 -7.15 18.77 10.60
C TYR A 391 -7.73 17.45 11.09
N LEU A 392 -7.83 17.24 12.41
CA LEU A 392 -8.34 15.97 12.94
C LEU A 392 -9.53 16.14 13.90
N HIS A 393 -10.72 15.89 13.36
CA HIS A 393 -12.03 16.02 14.01
C HIS A 393 -12.21 15.16 15.28
N CYS A 394 -11.36 14.14 15.53
CA CYS A 394 -11.64 13.09 16.53
C CYS A 394 -10.57 12.82 17.61
N TYR A 395 -9.64 13.76 17.90
CA TYR A 395 -8.67 13.55 19.00
C TYR A 395 -9.28 13.57 20.42
N GLY A 396 -10.38 14.29 20.63
CA GLY A 396 -10.91 14.60 21.98
C GLY A 396 -11.23 13.40 22.88
N SER A 397 -11.46 12.20 22.31
CA SER A 397 -11.62 10.94 23.06
C SER A 397 -10.53 9.90 22.78
N ALA A 398 -9.57 10.21 21.92
CA ALA A 398 -8.50 9.29 21.49
C ALA A 398 -7.14 9.58 22.18
N LEU A 399 -6.88 10.83 22.59
CA LEU A 399 -5.63 11.23 23.26
C LEU A 399 -5.25 10.31 24.44
N GLY A 400 -6.24 9.90 25.25
CA GLY A 400 -6.05 8.98 26.38
C GLY A 400 -5.67 7.53 26.04
N LYS A 401 -5.35 7.22 24.77
CA LYS A 401 -4.87 5.90 24.33
C LYS A 401 -3.56 5.92 23.52
N VAL A 402 -3.09 7.09 23.10
CA VAL A 402 -1.92 7.20 22.18
C VAL A 402 -0.73 7.90 22.85
N ASN A 403 -0.87 8.36 24.10
CA ASN A 403 0.15 9.07 24.89
C ASN A 403 0.71 10.37 24.28
N LEU A 404 0.20 10.83 23.13
CA LEU A 404 0.50 12.13 22.55
C LEU A 404 -0.23 13.24 23.32
N THR A 405 0.43 14.36 23.55
CA THR A 405 -0.22 15.63 23.89
C THR A 405 -1.05 16.13 22.70
N THR A 406 -1.99 17.04 22.96
CA THR A 406 -2.76 17.71 21.90
C THR A 406 -1.87 18.44 20.89
N LYS A 407 -0.68 18.91 21.31
CA LYS A 407 0.27 19.58 20.42
C LYS A 407 0.93 18.60 19.45
N GLU A 408 1.58 17.55 19.97
CA GLU A 408 2.26 16.54 19.15
C GLU A 408 1.29 15.86 18.18
N ALA A 409 0.05 15.62 18.63
CA ALA A 409 -1.04 15.10 17.83
C ALA A 409 -1.41 15.99 16.64
N VAL A 410 -1.32 17.32 16.78
CA VAL A 410 -1.61 18.28 15.71
C VAL A 410 -0.38 18.49 14.81
N GLU A 411 0.83 18.57 15.36
CA GLU A 411 2.09 18.65 14.60
C GLU A 411 2.27 17.42 13.68
N PHE A 412 1.99 16.22 14.19
CA PHE A 412 2.03 14.96 13.44
C PHE A 412 1.05 14.95 12.24
N VAL A 413 -0.20 15.35 12.46
CA VAL A 413 -1.22 15.39 11.40
C VAL A 413 -0.94 16.50 10.39
N GLY A 414 -0.51 17.67 10.84
CA GLY A 414 -0.07 18.76 9.95
C GLY A 414 1.09 18.34 9.06
N GLY A 415 2.06 17.59 9.60
CA GLY A 415 3.14 16.99 8.82
C GLY A 415 2.65 16.02 7.74
N LEU A 416 1.73 15.12 8.09
CA LEU A 416 1.13 14.16 7.13
C LEU A 416 0.32 14.87 6.04
N TRP A 417 -0.45 15.91 6.38
CA TRP A 417 -1.17 16.71 5.40
C TRP A 417 -0.21 17.48 4.48
N ALA A 418 0.78 18.17 5.03
CA ALA A 418 1.78 18.90 4.24
C ALA A 418 2.52 17.96 3.27
N LYS A 419 2.87 16.75 3.73
CA LYS A 419 3.48 15.68 2.92
C LYS A 419 2.53 15.18 1.82
N PHE A 420 1.24 15.02 2.10
CA PHE A 420 0.22 14.65 1.11
C PHE A 420 0.08 15.74 0.04
N ALA A 421 -0.19 16.97 0.46
CA ALA A 421 -0.38 18.12 -0.40
C ALA A 421 0.83 18.38 -1.32
N SER A 422 2.05 18.35 -0.79
CA SER A 422 3.27 18.54 -1.60
C SER A 422 3.46 17.43 -2.62
N SER A 423 3.21 16.17 -2.23
CA SER A 423 3.35 15.00 -3.12
C SER A 423 2.28 15.00 -4.22
N TYR A 424 1.04 15.35 -3.86
CA TYR A 424 -0.09 15.46 -4.79
C TYR A 424 0.15 16.57 -5.82
N ILE A 425 0.60 17.75 -5.38
CA ILE A 425 0.95 18.86 -6.27
C ILE A 425 2.10 18.48 -7.22
N ALA A 426 3.11 17.76 -6.73
CA ALA A 426 4.24 17.31 -7.55
C ALA A 426 3.82 16.25 -8.60
N ALA A 427 3.02 15.27 -8.19
CA ALA A 427 2.48 14.23 -9.07
C ALA A 427 1.54 14.83 -10.13
N GLY A 428 0.57 15.65 -9.73
CA GLY A 428 -0.38 16.29 -10.65
C GLY A 428 0.31 17.20 -11.67
N LYS A 429 1.30 17.99 -11.24
CA LYS A 429 2.15 18.80 -12.16
C LYS A 429 3.05 17.97 -13.07
N THR A 430 3.18 16.67 -12.83
CA THR A 430 3.92 15.74 -13.70
C THR A 430 2.96 15.08 -14.69
N PHE A 431 1.81 14.59 -14.23
CA PHE A 431 0.78 14.03 -15.11
C PHE A 431 0.20 15.06 -16.09
N LEU A 432 -0.04 16.31 -15.67
CA LEU A 432 -0.47 17.42 -16.55
C LEU A 432 0.59 17.88 -17.59
N LYS A 433 1.82 17.37 -17.52
CA LYS A 433 2.87 17.59 -18.53
C LYS A 433 3.04 16.39 -19.45
N ASN A 434 2.90 15.18 -18.92
CA ASN A 434 3.04 13.94 -19.68
C ASN A 434 1.76 13.62 -20.47
N GLY A 435 0.60 14.04 -19.97
CA GLY A 435 -0.74 13.86 -20.56
C GLY A 435 -1.11 14.90 -21.63
N ASP A 436 -0.16 15.38 -22.43
CA ASP A 436 -0.29 16.51 -23.38
C ASP A 436 -1.22 16.25 -24.60
N LYS A 437 -2.15 15.30 -24.46
CA LYS A 437 -3.28 15.05 -25.38
C LYS A 437 -4.48 15.99 -25.13
N LEU A 438 -4.61 16.56 -23.93
CA LEU A 438 -5.53 17.66 -23.65
C LEU A 438 -4.71 18.95 -23.57
N GLY A 439 -4.99 19.92 -24.44
CA GLY A 439 -4.16 21.12 -24.67
C GLY A 439 -3.89 21.92 -23.39
N SER A 440 -2.70 21.72 -22.80
CA SER A 440 -2.37 22.14 -21.44
C SER A 440 -2.06 23.64 -21.36
N THR A 441 -3.09 24.45 -21.09
CA THR A 441 -2.96 25.90 -20.83
C THR A 441 -2.22 26.17 -19.51
N ASP A 442 -1.57 27.32 -19.35
CA ASP A 442 -0.89 27.63 -18.07
C ASP A 442 -1.84 27.68 -16.87
N SER A 443 -3.15 27.90 -17.09
CA SER A 443 -4.20 27.76 -16.08
C SER A 443 -4.38 26.31 -15.57
N SER A 444 -4.26 25.27 -16.41
CA SER A 444 -4.42 23.88 -15.96
C SER A 444 -3.32 23.48 -14.96
N ARG A 445 -2.10 24.02 -15.14
CA ARG A 445 -0.92 23.73 -14.32
C ARG A 445 -1.05 24.20 -12.87
N SER A 446 -2.06 25.01 -12.55
CA SER A 446 -2.41 25.45 -11.20
C SER A 446 -3.45 24.56 -10.50
N LEU A 447 -4.20 23.73 -11.23
CA LEU A 447 -5.27 22.87 -10.68
C LEU A 447 -4.83 21.95 -9.52
N PRO A 448 -3.63 21.31 -9.54
CA PRO A 448 -3.19 20.49 -8.41
C PRO A 448 -3.02 21.27 -7.11
N ALA A 449 -2.72 22.58 -7.18
CA ALA A 449 -2.65 23.46 -6.02
C ALA A 449 -4.04 24.01 -5.63
N MET A 450 -4.90 24.28 -6.62
CA MET A 450 -6.29 24.70 -6.39
C MET A 450 -7.09 23.63 -5.62
N PHE A 451 -6.92 22.34 -5.95
CA PHE A 451 -7.51 21.23 -5.20
C PHE A 451 -7.11 21.28 -3.72
N VAL A 452 -5.80 21.35 -3.44
CA VAL A 452 -5.27 21.45 -2.06
C VAL A 452 -5.83 22.67 -1.34
N GLU A 453 -5.88 23.83 -1.98
CA GLU A 453 -6.44 25.04 -1.38
C GLU A 453 -7.94 24.92 -1.07
N LYS A 454 -8.73 24.35 -1.99
CA LYS A 454 -10.17 24.08 -1.77
C LYS A 454 -10.38 23.08 -0.64
N VAL A 455 -9.59 22.01 -0.54
CA VAL A 455 -9.63 21.07 0.59
C VAL A 455 -9.33 21.79 1.92
N GLU A 456 -8.29 22.62 1.98
CA GLU A 456 -7.97 23.41 3.18
C GLU A 456 -9.03 24.47 3.53
N ARG A 457 -9.72 25.00 2.52
CA ARG A 457 -10.81 25.98 2.66
C ARG A 457 -12.07 25.33 3.23
N ARG A 458 -12.49 24.16 2.70
CA ARG A 458 -13.59 23.36 3.27
C ARG A 458 -13.26 22.91 4.70
N ALA A 459 -12.05 22.40 4.92
CA ALA A 459 -11.51 22.09 6.25
C ALA A 459 -11.62 23.26 7.25
N ALA A 460 -11.29 24.48 6.82
CA ALA A 460 -11.40 25.67 7.66
C ALA A 460 -12.86 26.08 7.98
N SER A 461 -13.83 25.69 7.14
CA SER A 461 -15.26 25.88 7.41
C SER A 461 -15.83 24.81 8.35
N GLU A 462 -15.37 23.56 8.24
CA GLU A 462 -15.80 22.45 9.10
C GLU A 462 -15.17 22.51 10.51
N MET A 463 -13.92 22.99 10.63
CA MET A 463 -13.26 23.22 11.92
C MET A 463 -12.54 24.59 11.97
N PRO A 464 -13.27 25.68 12.28
CA PRO A 464 -12.68 27.01 12.37
C PRO A 464 -11.47 27.09 13.31
N GLY A 465 -10.37 27.65 12.80
CA GLY A 465 -9.14 27.89 13.57
C GLY A 465 -8.09 26.77 13.54
N TRP A 466 -8.28 25.66 12.82
CA TRP A 466 -7.28 24.56 12.78
C TRP A 466 -5.87 25.01 12.37
N LYS A 467 -5.76 25.95 11.41
CA LYS A 467 -4.48 26.56 10.96
C LYS A 467 -3.76 27.44 12.00
N ALA A 468 -4.35 27.65 13.17
CA ALA A 468 -3.72 28.32 14.32
C ALA A 468 -3.47 27.38 15.50
N MET A 469 -3.74 26.07 15.32
CA MET A 469 -3.39 25.00 16.24
C MET A 469 -2.14 24.22 15.77
N GLN A 470 -1.83 24.32 14.48
CA GLN A 470 -0.55 23.97 13.84
C GLN A 470 0.42 25.15 13.91
#